data_AF-A0AAN4VSW0-F1
#
_entry.id   AF-A0AAN4VSW0-F1
#
_cell.length_a   1.000
_cell.length_b   1.000
_cell.length_c   1.000
_cell.angle_alpha   90.00
_cell.angle_beta   90.00
_cell.angle_gamma   90.00
#
_symmetry.space_group_name_H-M   'P 1'
#
loop_
_entity.id
_entity.type
_entity.pdbx_description
1 polymer ?
#
loop_
_entity_poly.entity_id
_entity_poly.type
_entity_poly.pdbx_seq_one_letter_code
_entity_poly.pdbx_strand_id
1 'polypeptide(L)'
;MISEDINKQGKLAKVGWIAKMEKKWELDSAWQVLIILLVFSLTGSTVVWLRKGLYFALGYDETTPMWLKVITYLVFVFPSYQILILVYGWIFGQFDFFWKKEKKMLQRMRLMKKEKQ
;
A
#
# COMPACT_ATOMS: atom_id res chain seq x y z
N MET A 1 -43.98 -2.71 -4.12
CA MET A 1 -42.93 -3.69 -4.46
C MET A 1 -41.92 -3.14 -5.47
N ILE A 2 -42.35 -2.59 -6.62
CA ILE A 2 -41.42 -2.07 -7.65
C ILE A 2 -40.70 -0.77 -7.21
N SER A 3 -41.34 0.06 -6.39
CA SER A 3 -40.77 1.36 -5.95
C SER A 3 -39.61 1.24 -4.96
N GLU A 4 -39.48 0.13 -4.24
CA GLU A 4 -38.36 -0.13 -3.32
C GLU A 4 -37.07 -0.50 -4.05
N ASP A 5 -37.18 -1.24 -5.15
CA ASP A 5 -36.02 -1.64 -5.97
C ASP A 5 -35.45 -0.47 -6.78
N ILE A 6 -36.29 0.45 -7.27
CA ILE A 6 -35.81 1.66 -7.95
C ILE A 6 -35.06 2.58 -6.99
N ASN A 7 -35.52 2.69 -5.73
CA ASN A 7 -34.81 3.47 -4.70
C ASN A 7 -33.48 2.81 -4.29
N LYS A 8 -33.43 1.47 -4.21
CA LYS A 8 -32.18 0.72 -4.01
C LYS A 8 -31.20 0.89 -5.17
N GLN A 9 -31.66 0.76 -6.42
CA GLN A 9 -30.83 0.95 -7.62
C GLN A 9 -30.32 2.40 -7.75
N GLY A 10 -31.15 3.40 -7.44
CA GLY A 10 -30.75 4.81 -7.41
C GLY A 10 -29.73 5.13 -6.31
N LYS A 11 -29.83 4.48 -5.15
CA LYS A 11 -28.86 4.58 -4.04
C LYS A 11 -27.54 3.83 -4.34
N LEU A 12 -27.62 2.74 -5.12
CA LEU A 12 -26.47 1.94 -5.58
C LEU A 12 -25.75 2.55 -6.80
N ALA A 13 -26.44 3.31 -7.65
CA ALA A 13 -25.81 4.03 -8.77
C ALA A 13 -25.06 5.28 -8.31
N LYS A 14 -25.36 5.79 -7.10
CA LYS A 14 -24.75 6.98 -6.51
C LYS A 14 -23.68 6.69 -5.46
N VAL A 15 -23.18 5.45 -5.36
CA VAL A 15 -21.90 5.22 -4.67
C VAL A 15 -20.80 5.74 -5.58
N GLY A 16 -20.41 7.00 -5.37
CA GLY A 16 -19.24 7.59 -6.00
C GLY A 16 -18.03 6.66 -5.86
N TRP A 17 -17.10 6.75 -6.81
CA TRP A 17 -15.94 5.85 -6.86
C TRP A 17 -15.19 5.76 -5.52
N ILE A 18 -15.16 6.86 -4.76
CA ILE A 18 -14.63 6.96 -3.40
C ILE A 18 -15.33 5.98 -2.43
N ALA A 19 -16.65 5.88 -2.46
CA ALA A 19 -17.41 4.98 -1.58
C ALA A 19 -17.17 3.50 -1.91
N LYS A 20 -16.88 3.16 -3.17
CA LYS A 20 -16.42 1.81 -3.55
C LYS A 20 -15.03 1.50 -2.99
N MET A 21 -14.13 2.49 -3.00
CA MET A 21 -12.79 2.34 -2.46
C MET A 21 -12.82 2.24 -0.93
N GLU A 22 -13.61 3.08 -0.27
CA GLU A 22 -13.83 3.06 1.18
C GLU A 22 -14.29 1.68 1.66
N LYS A 23 -15.34 1.14 1.02
CA LYS A 23 -15.85 -0.21 1.33
C LYS A 23 -14.83 -1.32 1.06
N LYS A 24 -14.08 -1.23 -0.05
CA LYS A 24 -13.06 -2.24 -0.41
C LYS A 24 -11.86 -2.19 0.55
N TRP A 25 -11.55 -1.02 1.09
CA TRP A 25 -10.39 -0.80 1.93
C TRP A 25 -10.75 -0.76 3.43
N GLU A 26 -12.02 -0.94 3.80
CA GLU A 26 -12.50 -0.86 5.19
C GLU A 26 -12.06 0.46 5.84
N LEU A 27 -12.25 1.56 5.11
CA LEU A 27 -11.92 2.91 5.56
C LEU A 27 -13.15 3.57 6.18
N ASP A 28 -12.96 4.45 7.14
CA ASP A 28 -14.05 5.17 7.81
C ASP A 28 -14.43 6.48 7.10
N SER A 29 -13.58 6.96 6.17
CA SER A 29 -13.81 8.25 5.52
C SER A 29 -13.09 8.41 4.19
N ALA A 30 -13.72 9.14 3.26
CA ALA A 30 -13.11 9.68 2.03
C ALA A 30 -11.80 10.45 2.28
N TRP A 31 -11.69 11.14 3.43
CA TRP A 31 -10.47 11.84 3.82
C TRP A 31 -9.29 10.90 4.04
N GLN A 32 -9.53 9.71 4.58
CA GLN A 32 -8.47 8.70 4.76
C GLN A 32 -7.95 8.22 3.41
N VAL A 33 -8.84 8.03 2.42
CA VAL A 33 -8.43 7.66 1.04
C VAL A 33 -7.48 8.69 0.46
N LEU A 34 -7.78 9.99 0.59
CA LEU A 34 -6.94 11.07 0.07
C LEU A 34 -5.56 11.07 0.75
N ILE A 35 -5.52 10.94 2.08
CA ILE A 35 -4.27 10.84 2.84
C ILE A 35 -3.46 9.62 2.38
N ILE A 36 -4.10 8.47 2.19
CA ILE A 36 -3.42 7.25 1.75
C ILE A 36 -2.82 7.45 0.36
N LEU A 37 -3.55 8.04 -0.58
CA LEU A 37 -3.03 8.35 -1.91
C LEU A 37 -1.82 9.29 -1.83
N LEU A 38 -1.89 10.32 -0.99
CA LEU A 38 -0.79 11.25 -0.76
C LEU A 38 0.43 10.52 -0.18
N VAL A 39 0.24 9.68 0.83
CA VAL A 39 1.29 8.83 1.41
C VAL A 39 1.90 7.94 0.34
N PHE A 40 1.11 7.29 -0.51
CA PHE A 40 1.61 6.47 -1.61
C PHE A 40 2.45 7.27 -2.63
N SER A 41 2.06 8.50 -2.94
CA SER A 41 2.83 9.38 -3.82
C SER A 41 4.17 9.80 -3.18
N LEU A 42 4.18 10.09 -1.88
CA LEU A 42 5.41 10.44 -1.15
C LEU A 42 6.33 9.23 -0.98
N THR A 43 5.80 8.08 -0.56
CA THR A 43 6.58 6.84 -0.40
C THR A 43 7.16 6.38 -1.74
N GLY A 44 6.37 6.40 -2.81
CA GLY A 44 6.83 6.08 -4.16
C GLY A 44 8.00 6.96 -4.61
N SER A 45 7.91 8.27 -4.37
CA SER A 45 8.99 9.22 -4.68
C SER A 45 10.24 8.95 -3.82
N THR A 46 10.06 8.68 -2.52
CA THR A 46 11.15 8.41 -1.57
C THR A 46 11.92 7.14 -1.94
N VAL A 47 11.23 6.11 -2.41
CA VAL A 47 11.84 4.82 -2.79
C VAL A 47 12.79 4.96 -3.98
N VAL A 48 12.45 5.79 -4.96
CA VAL A 48 13.34 6.08 -6.10
C VAL A 48 14.64 6.74 -5.63
N TRP A 49 14.54 7.66 -4.67
CA TRP A 49 15.70 8.32 -4.06
C TRP A 49 16.54 7.35 -3.23
N LEU A 50 15.90 6.53 -2.40
CA LEU A 50 16.54 5.47 -1.63
C LEU A 50 17.31 4.49 -2.52
N ARG A 51 16.73 4.08 -3.65
CA ARG A 51 17.41 3.22 -4.64
C ARG A 51 18.69 3.86 -5.15
N LYS A 52 18.64 5.14 -5.52
CA LYS A 52 19.82 5.88 -6.00
C LYS A 52 20.90 5.94 -4.91
N GLY A 53 20.51 6.27 -3.67
CA GLY A 53 21.43 6.29 -2.53
C GLY A 53 22.04 4.91 -2.24
N LEU A 54 21.24 3.84 -2.31
CA LEU A 54 21.69 2.47 -2.13
C LEU A 54 22.73 2.07 -3.18
N TYR A 55 22.47 2.36 -4.46
CA TYR A 55 23.40 2.04 -5.55
C TYR A 55 24.69 2.84 -5.47
N PHE A 56 24.60 4.09 -5.04
CA PHE A 56 25.77 4.92 -4.76
C PHE A 56 26.58 4.34 -3.58
N ALA A 57 25.93 3.98 -2.48
CA ALA A 57 26.59 3.42 -1.30
C ALA A 57 27.24 2.05 -1.57
N LEU A 58 26.63 1.22 -2.42
CA LEU A 58 27.16 -0.08 -2.82
C LEU A 58 28.22 0.00 -3.94
N GLY A 59 28.47 1.19 -4.50
CA GLY A 59 29.41 1.36 -5.61
C GLY A 59 29.01 0.59 -6.88
N TYR A 60 27.70 0.40 -7.12
CA TYR A 60 27.21 -0.34 -8.28
C TYR A 60 27.48 0.43 -9.58
N ASP A 61 28.46 -0.05 -10.33
CA ASP A 61 28.82 0.46 -11.66
C ASP A 61 28.07 -0.29 -12.79
N GLU A 62 28.21 0.14 -14.04
CA GLU A 62 27.63 -0.49 -15.23
C GLU A 62 28.06 -1.96 -15.41
N THR A 63 29.21 -2.33 -14.85
CA THR A 63 29.76 -3.69 -14.86
C THR A 63 29.01 -4.67 -13.95
N THR A 64 28.20 -4.17 -13.01
CA THR A 64 27.45 -5.04 -12.09
C THR A 64 26.27 -5.70 -12.82
N PRO A 65 26.11 -7.04 -12.73
CA PRO A 65 25.02 -7.75 -13.40
C PRO A 65 23.66 -7.15 -13.10
N MET A 66 22.87 -6.89 -14.14
CA MET A 66 21.55 -6.27 -13.99
C MET A 66 20.62 -7.09 -13.08
N TRP A 67 20.72 -8.42 -13.12
CA TRP A 67 20.00 -9.30 -12.21
C TRP A 67 20.31 -9.04 -10.73
N LEU A 68 21.58 -8.78 -10.41
CA LEU A 68 22.00 -8.50 -9.03
C LEU A 68 21.45 -7.14 -8.57
N LYS A 69 21.50 -6.12 -9.44
CA LYS A 69 20.87 -4.80 -9.17
C LYS A 69 19.37 -4.91 -8.90
N VAL A 70 18.68 -5.77 -9.64
CA VAL A 70 17.23 -6.00 -9.49
C VAL A 70 16.92 -6.76 -8.20
N ILE A 71 17.67 -7.83 -7.89
CA ILE A 71 17.48 -8.59 -6.65
C ILE A 71 17.74 -7.70 -5.43
N THR A 72 18.87 -6.98 -5.40
CA THR A 72 19.18 -6.06 -4.30
C THR A 72 18.10 -5.00 -4.15
N TYR A 73 17.61 -4.45 -5.27
CA TYR A 73 16.51 -3.48 -5.26
C TYR A 73 15.23 -4.09 -4.67
N LEU A 74 14.83 -5.28 -5.11
CA LEU A 74 13.59 -5.93 -4.65
C LEU A 74 13.66 -6.24 -3.14
N VAL A 75 14.80 -6.79 -2.71
CA VAL A 75 15.06 -7.16 -1.30
C VAL A 75 15.17 -5.93 -0.42
N PHE A 76 15.66 -4.80 -0.92
CA PHE A 76 15.76 -3.56 -0.15
C PHE A 76 14.47 -2.75 -0.12
N VAL A 77 13.78 -2.65 -1.26
CA VAL A 77 12.51 -1.91 -1.36
C VAL A 77 11.44 -2.57 -0.53
N PHE A 78 11.36 -3.89 -0.51
CA PHE A 78 10.33 -4.59 0.27
C PHE A 78 10.29 -4.17 1.77
N PRO A 79 11.37 -4.28 2.56
CA PRO A 79 11.39 -3.82 3.95
C PRO A 79 11.32 -2.29 4.06
N SER A 80 11.93 -1.55 3.13
CA SER A 80 11.88 -0.09 3.13
C SER A 80 10.44 0.42 2.98
N TYR A 81 9.66 -0.17 2.06
CA TYR A 81 8.27 0.22 1.81
C TYR A 81 7.41 0.01 3.06
N GLN A 82 7.64 -1.10 3.76
CA GLN A 82 6.94 -1.42 4.99
C GLN A 82 7.14 -0.36 6.07
N ILE A 83 8.40 0.04 6.28
CA ILE A 83 8.76 1.07 7.25
C ILE A 83 8.25 2.45 6.80
N LEU A 84 8.42 2.80 5.52
CA LEU A 84 8.00 4.09 4.99
C LEU A 84 6.49 4.28 5.14
N ILE A 85 5.67 3.30 4.78
CA ILE A 85 4.22 3.38 4.93
C ILE A 85 3.83 3.60 6.40
N LEU A 86 4.50 2.93 7.35
CA LEU A 86 4.24 3.12 8.78
C LEU A 86 4.66 4.51 9.26
N VAL A 87 5.83 5.00 8.84
CA VAL A 87 6.35 6.32 9.20
C VAL A 87 5.44 7.42 8.67
N TYR A 88 5.07 7.36 7.38
CA TYR A 88 4.13 8.32 6.81
C TYR A 88 2.74 8.16 7.43
N GLY A 89 2.28 6.95 7.68
CA GLY A 89 1.05 6.68 8.41
C GLY A 89 1.04 7.34 9.79
N TRP A 90 2.16 7.32 10.50
CA TRP A 90 2.34 8.01 11.77
C TRP A 90 2.31 9.53 11.61
N ILE A 91 3.01 10.09 10.62
CA ILE A 91 3.02 11.53 10.32
C ILE A 91 1.61 12.08 10.02
N PHE A 92 0.80 11.34 9.28
CA PHE A 92 -0.56 11.75 8.91
C PHE A 92 -1.65 11.27 9.88
N GLY A 93 -1.28 10.64 11.01
CA GLY A 93 -2.24 10.15 12.01
C GLY A 93 -3.11 8.97 11.58
N GLN A 94 -2.68 8.22 10.55
CA GLN A 94 -3.34 7.02 10.01
C GLN A 94 -2.57 5.72 10.36
N PHE A 95 -1.73 5.73 11.40
CA PHE A 95 -0.88 4.59 11.77
C PHE A 95 -1.68 3.30 11.98
N ASP A 96 -2.77 3.34 12.75
CA ASP A 96 -3.59 2.16 13.03
C ASP A 96 -4.19 1.54 11.76
N PHE A 97 -4.56 2.36 10.79
CA PHE A 97 -5.06 1.88 9.51
C PHE A 97 -3.98 1.11 8.75
N PHE A 98 -2.79 1.70 8.59
CA PHE A 98 -1.68 1.06 7.90
C PHE A 98 -1.19 -0.18 8.64
N TRP A 99 -1.12 -0.14 9.96
CA TRP A 99 -0.73 -1.27 10.81
C TRP A 99 -1.73 -2.43 10.71
N LYS A 100 -3.04 -2.16 10.68
CA LYS A 100 -4.07 -3.17 10.39
C LYS A 100 -3.89 -3.78 9.00
N LYS A 101 -3.59 -2.96 7.99
CA LYS A 101 -3.34 -3.43 6.60
C LYS A 101 -2.10 -4.31 6.51
N GLU A 102 -0.99 -3.86 7.10
CA GLU A 102 0.27 -4.60 7.18
C GLU A 102 0.08 -5.94 7.90
N LYS A 103 -0.57 -5.93 9.08
CA LYS A 103 -0.88 -7.18 9.80
C LYS A 103 -1.76 -8.12 8.96
N LYS A 104 -2.79 -7.61 8.27
CA LYS A 104 -3.67 -8.41 7.40
C LYS A 104 -2.92 -8.98 6.19
N MET A 105 -1.87 -8.31 5.70
CA MET A 105 -0.99 -8.81 4.64
C MET A 105 -0.04 -9.89 5.17
N LEU A 106 0.63 -9.63 6.30
CA LEU A 106 1.54 -10.57 6.97
C LEU A 106 0.81 -11.84 7.44
N GLN A 107 -0.41 -11.69 7.96
CA GLN A 107 -1.25 -12.83 8.35
C GLN A 107 -1.59 -13.70 7.15
N ARG A 108 -1.91 -13.14 5.98
CA ARG A 108 -2.15 -13.94 4.77
C ARG A 108 -0.91 -14.70 4.32
N MET A 109 0.27 -14.08 4.37
CA MET A 109 1.54 -14.77 4.09
C MET A 109 1.84 -15.88 5.11
N ARG A 110 1.54 -15.65 6.40
CA ARG A 110 1.73 -16.65 7.48
C ARG A 110 0.68 -17.77 7.44
N LEU A 111 -0.56 -17.47 7.04
CA LEU A 111 -1.65 -18.45 6.93
C LEU A 111 -1.42 -19.41 5.75
N MET A 112 -0.81 -18.96 4.64
CA MET A 112 -0.35 -19.86 3.58
C MET A 112 0.69 -20.89 4.05
N LYS A 113 1.39 -20.65 5.17
CA LYS A 113 2.31 -21.62 5.77
C LYS A 113 1.59 -22.70 6.60
N LYS A 114 0.30 -22.53 6.92
CA LYS A 114 -0.47 -23.44 7.79
C LYS A 114 -1.29 -24.50 7.05
N GLU A 115 -1.44 -24.44 5.74
CA GLU A 115 -2.21 -25.44 4.95
C GLU A 115 -1.36 -26.61 4.41
N LYS A 116 -0.15 -26.82 4.95
CA LYS A 116 0.69 -27.98 4.63
C LYS A 116 1.04 -28.84 5.87
N GLN A 117 0.07 -29.08 6.74
CA GLN A 117 0.16 -30.11 7.77
C GLN A 117 -1.08 -30.99 7.73
#